data_AF-U6L8P4-F1
#
_entry.id   AF-U6L8P4-F1
#
_cell.length_a   1.000
_cell.length_b   1.000
_cell.length_c   1.000
_cell.angle_alpha   90.00
_cell.angle_beta   90.00
_cell.angle_gamma   90.00
#
_symmetry.space_group_name_H-M   'P 1'
#
loop_
_entity.id
_entity.type
_entity.pdbx_description
1 polymer ?
#
loop_
_entity_poly.entity_id
_entity_poly.type
_entity_poly.pdbx_seq_one_letter_code
_entity_poly.pdbx_strand_id
1 'polypeptide(L)'
;MIESLEDRWMVFKGCIKGADLAHAATSWDQHKKWSERLAEEFYLQGDEEKRLGLPVSNLCDRLLKHEFSRSQAGFLKVLVEPLFMEVAALANPKGKERMHQVICKNIKNNKERWEGSV
;
A
#
# COMPACT_ATOMS: atom_id res chain seq x y z
N MET A 1 -24.65 -8.73 -6.41
CA MET A 1 -25.06 -9.35 -5.13
C MET A 1 -24.17 -10.58 -4.97
N ILE A 2 -23.53 -10.81 -3.82
CA ILE A 2 -22.60 -11.93 -3.63
C ILE A 2 -23.45 -13.20 -3.50
N GLU A 3 -23.50 -14.03 -4.55
CA GLU A 3 -24.44 -15.16 -4.63
C GLU A 3 -23.71 -16.49 -4.77
N SER A 4 -22.60 -16.52 -5.50
CA SER A 4 -21.86 -17.74 -5.80
C SER A 4 -20.72 -18.02 -4.81
N LEU A 5 -20.20 -19.26 -4.85
CA LEU A 5 -18.95 -19.59 -4.14
C LEU A 5 -17.77 -18.79 -4.68
N GLU A 6 -17.76 -18.53 -5.99
CA GLU A 6 -16.72 -17.76 -6.65
C GLU A 6 -16.72 -16.30 -6.19
N ASP A 7 -17.89 -15.68 -6.04
CA ASP A 7 -18.03 -14.32 -5.52
C ASP A 7 -17.49 -14.21 -4.10
N ARG A 8 -17.84 -15.17 -3.24
CA ARG A 8 -17.33 -15.24 -1.85
C ARG A 8 -15.83 -15.41 -1.82
N TRP A 9 -15.29 -16.27 -2.69
CA TRP A 9 -13.86 -16.48 -2.81
C TRP A 9 -13.12 -15.22 -3.25
N MET A 10 -13.68 -14.48 -4.22
CA MET A 10 -13.12 -13.21 -4.68
C MET A 10 -13.08 -12.17 -3.54
N VAL A 11 -14.15 -12.09 -2.74
CA VAL A 11 -14.19 -11.21 -1.55
C VAL A 11 -13.09 -11.58 -0.57
N PHE A 12 -12.90 -12.87 -0.26
CA PHE A 12 -11.83 -13.29 0.65
C PHE A 12 -10.43 -12.97 0.13
N LYS A 13 -10.17 -13.14 -1.17
CA LYS A 13 -8.90 -12.70 -1.77
C LYS A 13 -8.69 -11.21 -1.60
N GLY A 14 -9.73 -10.41 -1.83
CA GLY A 14 -9.71 -8.96 -1.61
C GLY A 14 -9.38 -8.62 -0.16
N CYS A 15 -10.02 -9.26 0.82
CA CYS A 15 -9.75 -9.05 2.24
C CYS A 15 -8.32 -9.42 2.63
N ILE A 16 -7.80 -10.56 2.16
CA ILE A 16 -6.42 -10.99 2.42
C ILE A 16 -5.43 -9.99 1.80
N LYS A 17 -5.68 -9.53 0.58
CA LYS A 17 -4.83 -8.53 -0.05
C LYS A 17 -4.90 -7.18 0.65
N GLY A 18 -6.07 -6.79 1.13
CA GLY A 18 -6.24 -5.61 1.97
C GLY A 18 -5.45 -5.73 3.28
N ALA A 19 -5.46 -6.89 3.92
CA ALA A 19 -4.68 -7.15 5.14
C ALA A 19 -3.17 -7.03 4.89
N ASP A 20 -2.67 -7.59 3.79
CA ASP A 20 -1.27 -7.49 3.34
C ASP A 20 -0.84 -6.01 3.15
N LEU A 21 -1.75 -5.18 2.63
CA LEU A 21 -1.49 -3.75 2.42
C LEU A 21 -1.98 -2.84 3.56
N ALA A 22 -2.39 -3.40 4.71
CA ALA A 22 -3.08 -2.66 5.77
C ALA A 22 -2.24 -1.54 6.38
N HIS A 23 -0.90 -1.63 6.35
CA HIS A 23 -0.01 -0.58 6.82
C HIS A 23 -0.31 0.78 6.17
N ALA A 24 -0.76 0.79 4.91
CA ALA A 24 -1.13 1.99 4.16
C ALA A 24 -2.39 2.71 4.70
N ALA A 25 -3.25 1.99 5.42
CA ALA A 25 -4.48 2.49 6.02
C ALA A 25 -4.34 2.82 7.52
N THR A 26 -3.12 2.75 8.07
CA THR A 26 -2.85 3.12 9.48
C THR A 26 -2.50 4.60 9.62
N SER A 27 -2.34 5.08 10.86
CA SER A 27 -1.83 6.44 11.12
C SER A 27 -0.47 6.65 10.47
N TRP A 28 -0.17 7.90 10.09
CA TRP A 28 1.08 8.28 9.42
C TRP A 28 2.34 7.67 10.06
N ASP A 29 2.50 7.78 11.38
CA ASP A 29 3.72 7.30 12.05
C ASP A 29 3.91 5.79 11.88
N GLN A 30 2.82 5.03 11.88
CA GLN A 30 2.84 3.59 11.70
C GLN A 30 3.06 3.21 10.23
N HIS A 31 2.40 3.91 9.32
CA HIS A 31 2.59 3.74 7.88
C HIS A 31 4.02 4.02 7.48
N LYS A 32 4.55 5.20 7.84
CA LYS A 32 5.92 5.64 7.56
C LYS A 32 6.94 4.63 8.09
N LYS A 33 6.78 4.17 9.33
CA LYS A 33 7.67 3.17 9.94
C LYS A 33 7.72 1.88 9.12
N TRP A 34 6.58 1.39 8.63
CA TRP A 34 6.55 0.17 7.81
C TRP A 34 7.09 0.41 6.40
N SER A 35 6.77 1.54 5.78
CA SER A 35 7.31 1.94 4.48
C SER A 35 8.84 2.04 4.51
N GLU A 36 9.43 2.64 5.56
CA GLU A 36 10.89 2.75 5.70
C GLU A 36 11.57 1.39 5.93
N ARG A 37 10.90 0.46 6.63
CA ARG A 37 11.40 -0.92 6.77
C ARG A 37 11.41 -1.66 5.44
N LEU A 38 10.33 -1.53 4.66
CA LEU A 38 10.25 -2.10 3.32
C LEU A 38 11.32 -1.51 2.38
N ALA A 39 11.55 -0.20 2.48
CA ALA A 39 12.59 0.47 1.71
C ALA A 39 13.98 -0.09 2.04
N GLU A 40 14.31 -0.30 3.32
CA GLU A 40 15.59 -0.89 3.70
C GLU A 40 15.73 -2.32 3.17
N GLU A 41 14.67 -3.12 3.17
CA GLU A 41 14.68 -4.46 2.57
C GLU A 41 14.99 -4.40 1.06
N PHE A 42 14.35 -3.48 0.32
CA PHE A 42 14.65 -3.26 -1.10
C PHE A 42 16.09 -2.80 -1.33
N TYR A 43 16.61 -1.94 -0.45
CA TYR A 43 17.99 -1.47 -0.55
C TYR A 43 19.00 -2.57 -0.28
N LEU A 44 18.73 -3.46 0.67
CA LEU A 44 19.56 -4.64 0.92
C LEU A 44 19.55 -5.59 -0.28
N GLN A 45 18.39 -5.77 -0.93
CA GLN A 45 18.32 -6.52 -2.18
C GLN A 45 19.16 -5.86 -3.28
N GLY A 46 19.05 -4.55 -3.46
CA GLY A 46 19.81 -3.82 -4.48
C GLY A 46 21.32 -3.85 -4.26
N ASP A 47 21.77 -3.82 -3.01
CA ASP A 47 23.19 -3.97 -2.68
C ASP A 47 23.71 -5.36 -3.06
N GLU A 48 22.92 -6.40 -2.81
CA GLU A 48 23.27 -7.77 -3.19
C GLU A 48 23.25 -7.97 -4.71
N GLU A 49 22.28 -7.37 -5.41
CA GLU A 49 22.24 -7.33 -6.89
C GLU A 49 23.53 -6.68 -7.44
N LYS A 50 23.95 -5.54 -6.89
CA LYS A 50 25.21 -4.88 -7.26
C LYS A 50 26.43 -5.77 -6.98
N ARG A 51 26.47 -6.41 -5.80
CA ARG A 51 27.57 -7.31 -5.40
C ARG A 51 27.73 -8.49 -6.35
N LEU A 52 26.61 -9.01 -6.87
CA LEU A 52 26.57 -10.10 -7.84
C LEU A 52 26.78 -9.66 -9.29
N GLY A 53 26.90 -8.35 -9.56
CA GLY A 53 27.02 -7.81 -10.92
C GLY A 53 25.71 -7.88 -11.72
N LEU A 54 24.56 -7.96 -11.04
CA LEU A 54 23.23 -7.98 -11.64
C LEU A 54 22.70 -6.55 -11.83
N PRO A 55 21.78 -6.33 -12.81
CA PRO A 55 21.01 -5.10 -12.88
C PRO A 55 20.21 -4.90 -11.58
N VAL A 56 20.24 -3.70 -11.03
CA VAL A 56 19.50 -3.35 -9.82
C VAL A 56 18.02 -3.25 -10.13
N SER A 57 17.21 -3.94 -9.34
CA SER A 57 15.75 -3.92 -9.44
C SER A 57 15.20 -2.53 -9.18
N ASN A 58 14.04 -2.24 -9.76
CA ASN A 58 13.38 -0.96 -9.55
C ASN A 58 13.15 -0.71 -8.05
N LEU A 59 13.33 0.54 -7.60
CA LEU A 59 13.25 0.98 -6.19
C LEU A 59 14.30 0.38 -5.23
N CYS A 60 15.16 -0.51 -5.70
CA CYS A 60 16.17 -1.18 -4.86
C CYS A 60 17.49 -0.39 -4.78
N ASP A 61 17.68 0.68 -5.57
CA ASP A 61 18.87 1.52 -5.47
C ASP A 61 18.74 2.58 -4.37
N ARG A 62 19.48 2.40 -3.26
CA ARG A 62 19.55 3.37 -2.15
C ARG A 62 20.15 4.73 -2.52
N LEU A 63 20.74 4.89 -3.72
CA LEU A 63 21.17 6.18 -4.25
C LEU A 63 19.99 6.99 -4.81
N LEU A 64 18.90 6.33 -5.19
CA LEU A 64 17.67 6.94 -5.72
C LEU A 64 16.61 7.14 -4.63
N LYS A 65 17.03 7.34 -3.38
CA LYS A 65 16.13 7.57 -2.22
C LYS A 65 15.11 8.70 -2.41
N HIS A 66 15.44 9.71 -3.21
CA HIS A 66 14.53 10.81 -3.52
C HIS A 66 13.27 10.35 -4.29
N GLU A 67 13.34 9.23 -5.00
CA GLU A 67 12.18 8.64 -5.70
C GLU A 67 11.24 7.90 -4.75
N PHE A 68 11.70 7.59 -3.53
CA PHE A 68 10.92 6.80 -2.57
C PHE A 68 9.60 7.48 -2.23
N SER A 69 9.60 8.76 -1.85
CA SER A 69 8.38 9.52 -1.53
C SER A 69 7.37 9.50 -2.69
N ARG A 70 7.86 9.73 -3.93
CA ARG A 70 7.04 9.68 -5.14
C ARG A 70 6.49 8.27 -5.38
N SER A 71 7.29 7.23 -5.17
CA SER A 71 6.87 5.84 -5.32
C SER A 71 5.77 5.47 -4.33
N GLN A 72 5.85 5.93 -3.08
CA GLN A 72 4.82 5.69 -2.05
C GLN A 72 3.51 6.40 -2.40
N ALA A 73 3.56 7.66 -2.85
CA ALA A 73 2.37 8.37 -3.32
C ALA A 73 1.71 7.65 -4.51
N GLY A 74 2.52 7.19 -5.48
CA GLY A 74 2.05 6.42 -6.63
C GLY A 74 1.43 5.08 -6.23
N PHE A 75 2.07 4.35 -5.33
CA PHE A 75 1.58 3.07 -4.78
C PHE A 75 0.23 3.24 -4.08
N LEU A 76 0.08 4.27 -3.25
CA LEU A 76 -1.17 4.56 -2.56
C LEU A 76 -2.29 4.87 -3.57
N LYS A 77 -2.02 5.72 -4.56
CA LYS A 77 -2.99 6.15 -5.57
C LYS A 77 -3.43 5.01 -6.51
N VAL A 78 -2.49 4.20 -6.98
CA VAL A 78 -2.74 3.25 -8.07
C VAL A 78 -3.17 1.87 -7.55
N LEU A 79 -2.67 1.44 -6.38
CA LEU A 79 -2.92 0.11 -5.86
C LEU A 79 -3.81 0.12 -4.61
N VAL A 80 -3.45 0.91 -3.60
CA VAL A 80 -4.09 0.84 -2.28
C VAL A 80 -5.49 1.44 -2.30
N GLU A 81 -5.64 2.67 -2.79
CA GLU A 81 -6.94 3.36 -2.83
C GLU A 81 -8.01 2.53 -3.55
N PRO A 82 -7.78 2.04 -4.79
CA PRO A 82 -8.78 1.23 -5.48
C PRO A 82 -9.13 -0.06 -4.73
N LEU A 83 -8.13 -0.80 -4.21
CA LEU A 83 -8.38 -2.04 -3.49
C LEU A 83 -9.25 -1.83 -2.26
N PHE A 84 -8.92 -0.85 -1.42
CA PHE A 84 -9.65 -0.61 -0.18
C PHE A 84 -11.05 -0.04 -0.43
N MET A 85 -11.24 0.75 -1.49
CA MET A 85 -12.56 1.21 -1.90
C MET A 85 -13.47 0.05 -2.29
N GLU A 86 -12.98 -0.87 -3.14
CA GLU A 86 -13.77 -2.03 -3.58
C GLU A 86 -14.06 -3.01 -2.44
N VAL A 87 -13.05 -3.36 -1.63
CA VAL A 87 -13.21 -4.27 -0.49
C VAL A 87 -14.20 -3.70 0.54
N ALA A 88 -14.14 -2.39 0.80
CA ALA A 88 -15.07 -1.76 1.73
C ALA A 88 -16.49 -1.65 1.18
N ALA A 89 -16.66 -1.40 -0.12
CA ALA A 89 -17.98 -1.39 -0.77
C ALA A 89 -18.66 -2.77 -0.68
N LEU A 90 -17.88 -3.85 -0.83
CA LEU A 90 -18.36 -5.23 -0.69
C LEU A 90 -18.73 -5.59 0.76
N ALA A 91 -17.93 -5.14 1.73
CA ALA A 91 -18.16 -5.41 3.14
C ALA A 91 -19.36 -4.60 3.70
N ASN A 92 -19.65 -3.42 3.14
CA ASN A 92 -20.72 -2.57 3.64
C ASN A 92 -21.46 -1.82 2.51
N PRO A 93 -22.49 -2.44 1.93
CA PRO A 93 -23.30 -1.83 0.87
C PRO A 93 -24.02 -0.52 1.27
N LYS A 94 -24.12 -0.22 2.58
CA LYS A 94 -24.82 0.97 3.11
C LYS A 94 -23.88 2.09 3.58
N GLY A 95 -22.56 1.93 3.46
CA GLY A 95 -21.57 3.02 3.47
C GLY A 95 -21.47 3.90 4.72
N LYS A 96 -21.95 3.47 5.90
CA LYS A 96 -22.09 4.32 7.09
C LYS A 96 -21.21 3.95 8.29
N GLU A 97 -20.27 3.02 8.13
CA GLU A 97 -19.53 2.50 9.27
C GLU A 97 -18.18 3.21 9.46
N ARG A 98 -17.89 3.52 10.73
CA ARG A 98 -16.70 4.26 11.18
C ARG A 98 -15.38 3.71 10.61
N MET A 99 -15.30 2.41 10.38
CA MET A 99 -14.10 1.74 9.86
C MET A 99 -13.72 2.21 8.45
N HIS A 100 -14.68 2.27 7.52
CA HIS A 100 -14.45 2.74 6.16
C HIS A 100 -13.96 4.19 6.16
N GLN A 101 -14.58 5.05 6.97
CA GLN A 101 -14.19 6.46 7.09
C GLN A 101 -12.76 6.61 7.61
N VAL A 102 -12.36 5.82 8.62
CA VAL A 102 -11.01 5.85 9.18
C VAL A 102 -9.98 5.39 8.16
N ILE A 103 -10.24 4.28 7.46
CA ILE A 103 -9.35 3.72 6.43
C ILE A 103 -9.14 4.73 5.31
N CYS A 104 -10.22 5.23 4.70
CA CYS A 104 -10.14 6.18 3.59
C CYS A 104 -9.45 7.49 4.01
N LYS A 105 -9.75 8.00 5.22
CA LYS A 105 -9.08 9.18 5.77
C LYS A 105 -7.58 8.95 5.93
N ASN A 106 -7.16 7.81 6.47
CA ASN A 106 -5.75 7.51 6.69
C ASN A 106 -5.00 7.36 5.37
N ILE A 107 -5.54 6.61 4.41
CA ILE A 107 -4.92 6.44 3.08
C ILE A 107 -4.73 7.81 2.42
N LYS A 108 -5.77 8.66 2.43
CA LYS A 108 -5.70 10.02 1.88
C LYS A 108 -4.63 10.85 2.57
N ASN A 109 -4.64 10.91 3.92
CA ASN A 109 -3.67 11.67 4.69
C ASN A 109 -2.22 11.19 4.43
N ASN A 110 -2.02 9.88 4.34
CA ASN A 110 -0.71 9.28 4.09
C ASN A 110 -0.21 9.64 2.68
N LYS A 111 -1.09 9.61 1.68
CA LYS A 111 -0.77 10.01 0.31
C LYS A 111 -0.38 11.48 0.24
N GLU A 112 -1.17 12.38 0.81
CA GLU A 112 -0.89 13.81 0.84
C GLU A 112 0.45 14.12 1.53
N ARG A 113 0.77 13.39 2.61
CA ARG A 113 2.07 13.54 3.28
C ARG A 113 3.24 13.08 2.44
N TRP A 114 3.11 11.98 1.69
CA TRP A 114 4.16 11.57 0.75
C TRP A 114 4.30 12.55 -0.42
N GLU A 115 3.20 13.05 -0.98
CA GLU A 115 3.19 14.06 -2.05
C GLU A 115 3.86 15.37 -1.60
N GLY A 116 3.61 15.81 -0.36
CA GLY A 116 4.26 16.99 0.23
C GLY A 116 5.69 16.78 0.72
N SER A 117 6.21 15.54 0.66
CA SER A 117 7.59 15.18 1.02
C SER A 117 8.51 15.05 -0.22
N VAL A 118 8.01 15.42 -1.40
CA VAL A 118 8.73 15.43 -2.69
C VAL A 118 9.36 16.79 -2.94
#